data_AF-A0A1Q7J6C0-F1
#
_entry.id   AF-A0A1Q7J6C0-F1
#
_cell.length_a   1.000
_cell.length_b   1.000
_cell.length_c   1.000
_cell.angle_alpha   90.00
_cell.angle_beta   90.00
_cell.angle_gamma   90.00
#
_symmetry.space_group_name_H-M   'P 1'
#
loop_
_entity.id
_entity.type
_entity.pdbx_description
1 polymer ?
#
loop_
_entity_poly.entity_id
_entity_poly.type
_entity_poly.pdbx_seq_one_letter_code
_entity_poly.pdbx_strand_id
1 'polypeptide(L)'
;MLLGAALLLSAPSALGQERSDAVLVLADDGALDDSAVHAIRNIAASELRKHGVVLAEDRRTAGVHPLDAELSTLALDLGARRVFALRIGGRLGQKIPLSLDELTPETLMPVHSASLTATGLDECDVVTARLVDAVLGGRSAESTAQMTTVTATESKPFAKKPGERFWFVGLPVALYNAGNTPTGFSLGYGYEAENFRISVTGAGYSRGSDGVAYVAMEAAWIPFATEISPYIGGGFGYMGAGGHGGLGGVIEGGLEAFRLHGVRALLGVQLAVPFFDTQENSGVTAIAHRGVYPAGFVRLAF
;
A
#
# COMPACT_ATOMS: atom_id res chain seq x y z
N MET A 1 -5.67 -65.07 -56.02
CA MET A 1 -5.20 -64.45 -54.77
C MET A 1 -4.62 -63.09 -55.13
N LEU A 2 -5.39 -62.05 -54.83
CA LEU A 2 -4.96 -60.66 -54.88
C LEU A 2 -3.99 -60.39 -53.73
N LEU A 3 -2.96 -59.57 -53.93
CA LEU A 3 -2.62 -58.51 -52.99
C LEU A 3 -1.73 -57.48 -53.72
N GLY A 4 -2.32 -56.31 -53.99
CA GLY A 4 -1.65 -55.17 -54.60
C GLY A 4 -0.76 -54.44 -53.60
N ALA A 5 0.41 -54.03 -54.06
CA ALA A 5 1.30 -53.15 -53.33
C ALA A 5 0.78 -51.70 -53.40
N ALA A 6 0.36 -51.15 -52.26
CA ALA A 6 0.05 -49.75 -52.12
C ALA A 6 1.29 -49.01 -51.60
N LEU A 7 1.93 -48.24 -52.47
CA LEU A 7 2.87 -47.18 -52.07
C LEU A 7 2.06 -46.09 -51.34
N LEU A 8 2.23 -45.98 -50.03
CA LEU A 8 1.80 -44.80 -49.28
C LEU A 8 2.90 -43.73 -49.41
N LEU A 9 2.66 -42.75 -50.30
CA LEU A 9 3.35 -41.48 -50.27
C LEU A 9 3.03 -40.80 -48.93
N SER A 10 3.98 -40.79 -48.00
CA SER A 10 3.98 -39.88 -46.87
C SER A 10 4.22 -38.46 -47.40
N ALA A 11 3.15 -37.70 -47.60
CA ALA A 11 3.26 -36.26 -47.80
C ALA A 11 3.96 -35.66 -46.57
N PRO A 12 4.99 -34.80 -46.73
CA PRO A 12 5.49 -34.03 -45.62
C PRO A 12 4.35 -33.12 -45.17
N SER A 13 3.85 -33.34 -43.95
CA SER A 13 2.97 -32.40 -43.27
C SER A 13 3.62 -31.04 -43.38
N ALA A 14 2.97 -30.13 -44.13
CA ALA A 14 3.38 -28.75 -44.23
C ALA A 14 3.64 -28.26 -42.80
N LEU A 15 4.88 -27.82 -42.56
CA LEU A 15 5.28 -27.09 -41.37
C LEU A 15 4.14 -26.15 -41.01
N GLY A 16 3.51 -26.41 -39.86
CA GLY A 16 2.51 -25.51 -39.31
C GLY A 16 3.17 -24.16 -39.18
N GLN A 17 2.87 -23.27 -40.11
CA GLN A 17 3.08 -21.84 -39.96
C GLN A 17 2.32 -21.51 -38.68
N GLU A 18 3.05 -21.28 -37.59
CA GLU A 18 2.47 -20.80 -36.33
C GLU A 18 1.62 -19.60 -36.69
N ARG A 19 0.30 -19.82 -36.71
CA ARG A 19 -0.64 -18.82 -37.20
C ARG A 19 -0.62 -17.74 -36.13
N SER A 20 -0.01 -16.61 -36.47
CA SER A 20 0.08 -15.47 -35.58
C SER A 20 -1.28 -15.14 -35.01
N ASP A 21 -1.42 -15.24 -33.69
CA ASP A 21 -2.71 -15.07 -33.00
C ASP A 21 -2.93 -13.60 -32.62
N ALA A 22 -1.86 -12.82 -32.54
CA ALA A 22 -1.92 -11.43 -32.15
C ALA A 22 -0.92 -10.52 -32.89
N VAL A 23 -1.20 -9.23 -32.90
CA VAL A 23 -0.29 -8.18 -33.40
C VAL A 23 0.02 -7.22 -32.26
N LEU A 24 1.29 -6.80 -32.13
CA LEU A 24 1.70 -5.72 -31.22
C LEU A 24 2.06 -4.47 -32.02
N VAL A 25 1.35 -3.37 -31.76
CA VAL A 25 1.64 -2.06 -32.32
C VAL A 25 1.96 -1.05 -31.22
N LEU A 26 2.72 -0.03 -31.60
CA LEU A 26 2.92 1.16 -30.79
C LEU A 26 1.92 2.21 -31.25
N ALA A 27 1.03 2.67 -30.38
CA ALA A 27 0.02 3.67 -30.71
C ALA A 27 0.46 5.11 -30.40
N ASP A 28 1.47 5.28 -29.55
CA ASP A 28 2.10 6.57 -29.24
C ASP A 28 3.55 6.34 -28.78
N ASP A 29 4.49 7.14 -29.27
CA ASP A 29 5.92 7.08 -28.92
C ASP A 29 6.32 8.07 -27.80
N GLY A 30 5.42 9.00 -27.44
CA GLY A 30 5.65 9.96 -26.38
C GLY A 30 6.82 10.91 -26.64
N ALA A 31 7.27 11.06 -27.89
CA ALA A 31 8.48 11.80 -28.25
C ALA A 31 9.74 11.35 -27.48
N LEU A 32 9.83 10.07 -27.12
CA LEU A 32 11.08 9.45 -26.66
C LEU A 32 12.02 9.16 -27.83
N ASP A 33 13.30 8.91 -27.54
CA ASP A 33 14.27 8.52 -28.56
C ASP A 33 13.88 7.17 -29.20
N ASP A 34 14.03 7.04 -30.53
CA ASP A 34 13.67 5.84 -31.29
C ASP A 34 14.25 4.54 -30.69
N SER A 35 15.48 4.61 -30.18
CA SER A 35 16.16 3.47 -29.54
C SER A 35 15.45 3.01 -28.27
N ALA A 36 14.95 3.95 -27.45
CA ALA A 36 14.22 3.67 -26.24
C ALA A 36 12.84 3.09 -26.56
N VAL A 37 12.14 3.68 -27.53
CA VAL A 37 10.83 3.22 -28.02
C VAL A 37 10.93 1.79 -28.54
N HIS A 38 11.95 1.49 -29.35
CA HIS A 38 12.20 0.14 -29.86
C HIS A 38 12.52 -0.85 -28.74
N ALA A 39 13.29 -0.45 -27.72
CA ALA A 39 13.59 -1.30 -26.57
C ALA A 39 12.32 -1.67 -25.79
N ILE A 40 11.47 -0.69 -25.46
CA ILE A 40 10.21 -0.91 -24.73
C ILE A 40 9.27 -1.82 -25.53
N ARG A 41 9.13 -1.59 -26.84
CA ARG A 41 8.32 -2.46 -27.72
C ARG A 41 8.84 -3.90 -27.74
N ASN A 42 10.16 -4.08 -27.81
CA ASN A 42 10.77 -5.42 -27.82
C ASN A 42 10.59 -6.15 -26.48
N ILE A 43 10.64 -5.42 -25.37
CA ILE A 43 10.33 -5.98 -24.05
C ILE A 43 8.86 -6.42 -24.02
N ALA A 44 7.92 -5.56 -24.43
CA ALA A 44 6.49 -5.92 -24.48
C ALA A 44 6.25 -7.16 -25.35
N ALA A 45 6.90 -7.24 -26.52
CA ALA A 45 6.81 -8.40 -27.39
C ALA A 45 7.36 -9.68 -26.73
N SER A 46 8.50 -9.57 -26.04
CA SER A 46 9.12 -10.67 -25.32
C SER A 46 8.23 -11.18 -24.18
N GLU A 47 7.65 -10.28 -23.38
CA GLU A 47 6.75 -10.65 -22.29
C GLU A 47 5.46 -11.30 -22.81
N LEU A 48 4.82 -10.73 -23.83
CA LEU A 48 3.65 -11.36 -24.46
C LEU A 48 3.95 -12.80 -24.93
N ARG A 49 5.12 -13.03 -25.54
CA ARG A 49 5.55 -14.37 -25.95
C ARG A 49 5.78 -15.33 -24.78
N LYS A 50 6.38 -14.86 -23.67
CA LYS A 50 6.53 -15.67 -22.45
C LYS A 50 5.18 -16.13 -21.90
N HIS A 51 4.13 -15.33 -22.06
CA HIS A 51 2.76 -15.68 -21.70
C HIS A 51 2.00 -16.46 -22.78
N GLY A 52 2.71 -16.98 -23.79
CA GLY A 52 2.14 -17.86 -24.83
C GLY A 52 1.39 -17.12 -25.93
N VAL A 53 1.54 -15.80 -26.06
CA VAL A 53 0.97 -15.03 -27.17
C VAL A 53 1.88 -15.13 -28.40
N VAL A 54 1.34 -15.70 -29.49
CA VAL A 54 2.05 -15.81 -30.78
C VAL A 54 1.87 -14.50 -31.55
N LEU A 55 2.90 -13.66 -31.56
CA LEU A 55 2.89 -12.36 -32.22
C LEU A 55 3.28 -12.45 -33.71
N ALA A 56 2.54 -11.76 -34.57
CA ALA A 56 2.88 -11.58 -35.98
C ALA A 56 4.10 -10.68 -36.12
N GLU A 57 5.17 -11.19 -36.73
CA GLU A 57 6.32 -10.38 -37.14
C GLU A 57 6.11 -9.87 -38.57
N ASP A 58 5.56 -8.66 -38.71
CA ASP A 58 5.46 -7.97 -40.00
C ASP A 58 6.10 -6.58 -39.92
N ARG A 59 6.91 -6.23 -40.93
CA ARG A 59 7.57 -4.92 -41.02
C ARG A 59 6.58 -3.75 -41.06
N ARG A 60 5.36 -3.99 -41.54
CA ARG A 60 4.26 -3.01 -41.56
C ARG A 60 3.77 -2.65 -40.16
N THR A 61 4.06 -3.46 -39.15
CA THR A 61 3.73 -3.17 -37.73
C THR A 61 4.84 -2.38 -37.02
N ALA A 62 5.90 -2.01 -37.73
CA ALA A 62 6.96 -1.14 -37.20
C ALA A 62 6.50 0.32 -37.19
N GLY A 63 7.00 1.08 -36.22
CA GLY A 63 6.65 2.50 -36.04
C GLY A 63 5.36 2.70 -35.24
N VAL A 64 4.92 3.96 -35.18
CA VAL A 64 3.69 4.39 -34.51
C VAL A 64 2.50 4.21 -35.45
N HIS A 65 1.44 3.56 -34.95
CA HIS A 65 0.20 3.31 -35.68
C HIS A 65 -0.99 3.92 -34.93
N PRO A 66 -1.70 4.90 -35.51
CA PRO A 66 -2.96 5.36 -34.93
C PRO A 66 -3.97 4.22 -34.86
N LEU A 67 -4.89 4.28 -33.88
CA LEU A 67 -5.96 3.29 -33.76
C LEU A 67 -7.10 3.63 -34.72
N ASP A 68 -6.96 3.25 -35.98
CA ASP A 68 -7.91 3.58 -37.04
C ASP A 68 -8.23 2.37 -37.96
N ALA A 69 -9.02 2.63 -39.01
CA ALA A 69 -9.43 1.60 -39.95
C ALA A 69 -8.27 0.94 -40.70
N GLU A 70 -7.13 1.63 -40.87
CA GLU A 70 -5.95 1.05 -41.53
C GLU A 70 -5.29 0.00 -40.65
N LEU A 71 -5.16 0.27 -39.35
CA LEU A 71 -4.67 -0.71 -38.37
C LEU A 71 -5.59 -1.94 -38.29
N SER A 72 -6.90 -1.75 -38.30
CA SER A 72 -7.88 -2.83 -38.31
C SER A 72 -7.71 -3.72 -39.55
N THR A 73 -7.60 -3.11 -40.73
CA THR A 73 -7.37 -3.82 -41.99
C THR A 73 -6.05 -4.60 -41.95
N LEU A 74 -4.98 -3.99 -41.46
CA LEU A 74 -3.68 -4.64 -41.30
C LEU A 74 -3.75 -5.84 -40.34
N ALA A 75 -4.44 -5.70 -39.20
CA ALA A 75 -4.59 -6.78 -38.23
C ALA A 75 -5.36 -7.97 -38.81
N LEU A 76 -6.42 -7.70 -39.58
CA LEU A 76 -7.22 -8.73 -40.26
C LEU A 76 -6.43 -9.41 -41.40
N ASP A 77 -5.68 -8.64 -42.19
CA ASP A 77 -4.78 -9.15 -43.24
C ASP A 77 -3.70 -10.08 -42.67
N LEU A 78 -3.21 -9.78 -41.47
CA LEU A 78 -2.25 -10.61 -40.74
C LEU A 78 -2.89 -11.82 -40.06
N GLY A 79 -4.23 -11.95 -40.12
CA GLY A 79 -4.97 -13.03 -39.50
C GLY A 79 -4.99 -12.99 -37.97
N ALA A 80 -4.71 -11.82 -37.38
CA ALA A 80 -4.65 -11.65 -35.93
C ALA A 80 -6.05 -11.71 -35.32
N ARG A 81 -6.17 -12.40 -34.18
CA ARG A 81 -7.41 -12.43 -33.37
C ARG A 81 -7.42 -11.39 -32.26
N ARG A 82 -6.24 -10.88 -31.91
CA ARG A 82 -6.03 -9.88 -30.85
C ARG A 82 -5.05 -8.82 -31.33
N VAL A 83 -5.29 -7.56 -30.97
CA VAL A 83 -4.35 -6.46 -31.21
C VAL A 83 -3.92 -5.89 -29.87
N PHE A 84 -2.62 -5.87 -29.61
CA PHE A 84 -2.06 -5.21 -28.45
C PHE A 84 -1.53 -3.83 -28.88
N ALA A 85 -2.06 -2.78 -28.27
CA ALA A 85 -1.64 -1.40 -28.52
C ALA A 85 -0.88 -0.87 -27.31
N LEU A 86 0.43 -0.70 -27.46
CA LEU A 86 1.30 -0.06 -26.46
C LEU A 86 1.31 1.46 -26.69
N ARG A 87 1.08 2.26 -25.65
CA ARG A 87 1.19 3.72 -25.71
C ARG A 87 2.22 4.21 -24.71
N ILE A 88 3.04 5.13 -25.16
CA ILE A 88 3.99 5.88 -24.34
C ILE A 88 3.47 7.31 -24.28
N GLY A 89 2.91 7.74 -23.16
CA GLY A 89 2.28 9.08 -23.03
C GLY A 89 3.29 10.23 -22.86
N GLY A 90 4.54 10.01 -23.25
CA GLY A 90 5.64 10.98 -23.19
C GLY A 90 6.29 11.18 -21.83
N ARG A 91 6.98 12.32 -21.64
CA ARG A 91 7.67 12.64 -20.38
C ARG A 91 6.89 13.68 -19.58
N LEU A 92 6.40 13.27 -18.42
CA LEU A 92 5.86 14.18 -17.41
C LEU A 92 6.94 14.41 -16.33
N GLY A 93 7.84 15.37 -16.60
CA GLY A 93 9.04 15.56 -15.78
C GLY A 93 10.00 14.37 -15.93
N GLN A 94 10.18 13.60 -14.84
CA GLN A 94 10.95 12.34 -14.86
C GLN A 94 10.10 11.09 -15.09
N LYS A 95 8.77 11.24 -15.21
CA LYS A 95 7.85 10.11 -15.30
C LYS A 95 7.48 9.81 -16.75
N ILE A 96 7.35 8.53 -17.08
CA ILE A 96 6.95 8.02 -18.39
C ILE A 96 5.68 7.17 -18.20
N PRO A 97 4.48 7.72 -18.43
CA PRO A 97 3.26 6.92 -18.47
C PRO A 97 3.30 5.93 -19.63
N LEU A 98 3.02 4.67 -19.34
CA LEU A 98 2.94 3.57 -20.27
C LEU A 98 1.56 2.92 -20.13
N SER A 99 0.86 2.68 -21.23
CA SER A 99 -0.37 1.91 -21.22
C SER A 99 -0.34 0.80 -22.27
N LEU A 100 -1.04 -0.29 -21.98
CA LEU A 100 -1.21 -1.40 -22.90
C LEU A 100 -2.70 -1.74 -22.98
N ASP A 101 -3.22 -1.76 -24.20
CA ASP A 101 -4.60 -2.12 -24.49
C ASP A 101 -4.64 -3.42 -25.30
N GLU A 102 -5.48 -4.38 -24.92
CA GLU A 102 -5.91 -5.49 -25.78
C GLU A 102 -7.19 -5.08 -26.49
N LEU A 103 -7.15 -5.04 -27.82
CA LEU A 103 -8.22 -4.58 -28.69
C LEU A 103 -8.74 -5.74 -29.56
N THR A 104 -10.02 -5.69 -29.90
CA THR A 104 -10.59 -6.56 -30.94
C THR A 104 -10.19 -6.07 -32.34
N PRO A 105 -9.66 -6.94 -33.24
CA PRO A 105 -9.16 -6.52 -34.56
C PRO A 105 -10.18 -5.80 -35.45
N GLU A 106 -11.46 -6.13 -35.35
CA GLU A 106 -12.52 -5.61 -36.24
C GLU A 106 -12.95 -4.19 -35.90
N THR A 107 -13.05 -3.87 -34.61
CA THR A 107 -13.60 -2.58 -34.12
C THR A 107 -12.58 -1.73 -33.40
N LEU A 108 -11.40 -2.29 -33.11
CA LEU A 108 -10.36 -1.72 -32.25
C LEU A 108 -10.88 -1.25 -30.88
N MET A 109 -12.00 -1.81 -30.41
CA MET A 109 -12.50 -1.53 -29.07
C MET A 109 -11.65 -2.25 -28.03
N PRO A 110 -11.29 -1.58 -26.91
CA PRO A 110 -10.53 -2.20 -25.85
C PRO A 110 -11.35 -3.25 -25.11
N VAL A 111 -10.81 -4.46 -25.04
CA VAL A 111 -11.30 -5.56 -24.23
C VAL A 111 -10.71 -5.46 -22.82
N HIS A 112 -9.40 -5.21 -22.74
CA HIS A 112 -8.68 -4.99 -21.50
C HIS A 112 -7.69 -3.85 -21.67
N SER A 113 -7.49 -3.06 -20.62
CA SER A 113 -6.59 -1.92 -20.61
C SER A 113 -5.88 -1.83 -19.27
N ALA A 114 -4.59 -1.53 -19.32
CA ALA A 114 -3.77 -1.28 -18.15
C ALA A 114 -2.89 -0.04 -18.40
N SER A 115 -2.66 0.74 -17.36
CA SER A 115 -1.76 1.90 -17.40
C SER A 115 -0.91 1.94 -16.14
N LEU A 116 0.37 2.21 -16.30
CA LEU A 116 1.37 2.33 -15.24
C LEU A 116 2.33 3.47 -15.60
N THR A 117 3.10 3.94 -14.62
CA THR A 117 4.05 5.03 -14.83
C THR A 117 5.43 4.59 -14.37
N ALA A 118 6.42 4.67 -15.28
CA ALA A 118 7.82 4.47 -14.94
C ALA A 118 8.45 5.78 -14.46
N THR A 119 9.39 5.72 -13.52
CA THR A 119 10.19 6.84 -13.00
C THR A 119 11.44 7.15 -13.82
N GLY A 120 11.65 6.42 -14.91
CA GLY A 120 12.79 6.52 -15.81
C GLY A 120 12.82 5.34 -16.78
N LEU A 121 13.73 5.39 -17.75
CA LEU A 121 13.88 4.32 -18.76
C LEU A 121 14.35 2.99 -18.16
N ASP A 122 15.14 3.04 -17.09
CA ASP A 122 15.70 1.87 -16.40
C ASP A 122 14.64 0.98 -15.74
N GLU A 123 13.40 1.43 -15.70
CA GLU A 123 12.27 0.77 -15.06
C GLU A 123 11.18 0.36 -16.04
N CYS A 124 11.31 0.77 -17.31
CA CYS A 124 10.33 0.44 -18.33
C CYS A 124 10.21 -1.07 -18.53
N ASP A 125 11.27 -1.85 -18.29
CA ASP A 125 11.24 -3.31 -18.39
C ASP A 125 10.31 -3.96 -17.36
N VAL A 126 10.43 -3.58 -16.09
CA VAL A 126 9.59 -4.04 -14.99
C VAL A 126 8.15 -3.58 -15.18
N VAL A 127 7.95 -2.32 -15.58
CA VAL A 127 6.61 -1.76 -15.80
C VAL A 127 5.90 -2.44 -16.98
N THR A 128 6.61 -2.66 -18.09
CA THR A 128 6.04 -3.32 -19.26
C THR A 128 5.64 -4.76 -18.97
N ALA A 129 6.44 -5.53 -18.22
CA ALA A 129 6.05 -6.89 -17.81
C ALA A 129 4.74 -6.90 -17.01
N ARG A 130 4.60 -5.98 -16.05
CA ARG A 130 3.37 -5.85 -15.24
C ARG A 130 2.15 -5.42 -16.04
N LEU A 131 2.33 -4.56 -17.03
CA LEU A 131 1.26 -4.18 -17.95
C LEU A 131 0.75 -5.40 -18.73
N VAL A 132 1.65 -6.22 -19.26
CA VAL A 132 1.29 -7.45 -19.97
C VAL A 132 0.54 -8.42 -19.06
N ASP A 133 1.03 -8.64 -17.84
CA ASP A 133 0.35 -9.48 -16.85
C ASP A 133 -1.05 -8.99 -16.48
N ALA A 134 -1.23 -7.67 -16.35
CA ALA A 134 -2.51 -7.06 -16.01
C ALA A 134 -3.53 -7.22 -17.14
N VAL A 135 -3.11 -6.91 -18.38
CA VAL A 135 -3.97 -7.02 -19.57
C VAL A 135 -4.36 -8.46 -19.84
N LEU A 136 -3.40 -9.40 -19.87
CA LEU A 136 -3.69 -10.81 -20.12
C LEU A 136 -4.45 -11.48 -18.97
N GLY A 137 -4.22 -11.03 -17.74
CA GLY A 137 -4.90 -11.54 -16.55
C GLY A 137 -6.31 -11.01 -16.35
N GLY A 138 -6.78 -10.06 -17.16
CA GLY A 138 -8.08 -9.38 -16.99
C GLY A 138 -8.22 -8.69 -15.62
N ARG A 139 -7.11 -8.27 -15.01
CA ARG A 139 -7.04 -7.70 -13.65
C ARG A 139 -6.52 -6.27 -13.71
N SER A 140 -6.96 -5.42 -12.77
CA SER A 140 -6.37 -4.08 -12.62
C SER A 140 -4.85 -4.20 -12.39
N ALA A 141 -4.05 -3.36 -13.06
CA ALA A 141 -2.59 -3.32 -12.94
C ALA A 141 -2.08 -3.04 -11.52
N GLU A 142 -2.96 -2.50 -10.68
CA GLU A 142 -2.73 -2.27 -9.25
C GLU A 142 -2.78 -3.59 -8.43
N SER A 143 -3.44 -4.63 -8.94
CA SER A 143 -3.66 -5.92 -8.25
C SER A 143 -2.54 -6.95 -8.51
N THR A 144 -1.53 -6.65 -9.34
CA THR A 144 -0.45 -7.58 -9.74
C THR A 144 0.91 -7.25 -9.13
N ALA A 145 0.99 -6.33 -8.17
CA ALA A 145 2.25 -5.98 -7.50
C ALA A 145 2.82 -7.16 -6.68
N GLN A 146 4.04 -7.60 -7.01
CA GLN A 146 4.81 -8.57 -6.22
C GLN A 146 6.15 -7.95 -5.81
N MET A 147 6.74 -8.47 -4.72
CA MET A 147 7.94 -7.94 -4.06
C MET A 147 9.16 -7.81 -4.99
N THR A 148 9.18 -8.51 -6.13
CA THR A 148 10.24 -8.51 -7.15
C THR A 148 10.01 -7.54 -8.31
N THR A 149 8.82 -6.94 -8.43
CA THR A 149 8.41 -6.08 -9.56
C THR A 149 8.03 -4.67 -9.13
N VAL A 150 8.48 -4.28 -7.92
CA VAL A 150 8.21 -2.97 -7.34
C VAL A 150 9.11 -1.92 -7.96
N THR A 151 8.48 -0.84 -8.38
CA THR A 151 9.09 0.30 -9.06
C THR A 151 9.66 1.34 -8.07
N ALA A 152 10.67 2.13 -8.43
CA ALA A 152 11.18 3.26 -7.67
C ALA A 152 10.11 4.34 -7.38
N THR A 153 9.10 4.51 -8.24
CA THR A 153 7.90 5.34 -7.97
C THR A 153 7.01 4.69 -6.91
N GLU A 154 6.87 3.37 -6.90
CA GLU A 154 6.22 2.64 -5.80
C GLU A 154 7.07 2.68 -4.52
N SER A 155 8.40 2.86 -4.64
CA SER A 155 9.31 2.90 -3.50
C SER A 155 9.30 4.22 -2.72
N LYS A 156 8.80 5.34 -3.28
CA LYS A 156 8.74 6.64 -2.56
C LYS A 156 7.62 7.61 -3.00
N PRO A 157 6.55 7.75 -2.20
CA PRO A 157 5.90 6.68 -1.46
C PRO A 157 4.39 6.68 -1.77
N PHE A 158 3.74 5.56 -1.49
CA PHE A 158 2.36 5.56 -1.04
C PHE A 158 2.17 6.69 -0.01
N ALA A 159 1.57 7.82 -0.42
CA ALA A 159 1.26 8.97 0.43
C ALA A 159 0.03 8.75 1.31
N LYS A 160 -0.31 7.48 1.55
CA LYS A 160 -0.75 6.98 2.85
C LYS A 160 0.20 5.85 3.17
N LYS A 161 1.24 6.11 3.96
CA LYS A 161 1.96 5.01 4.59
C LYS A 161 0.89 4.15 5.29
N PRO A 162 0.95 2.82 5.22
CA PRO A 162 0.13 1.98 6.07
C PRO A 162 0.37 2.26 7.55
N GLY A 163 1.31 3.15 7.91
CA GLY A 163 1.23 3.90 9.14
C GLY A 163 1.93 5.26 9.22
N GLU A 164 1.36 6.14 10.04
CA GLU A 164 1.79 7.50 10.34
C GLU A 164 2.58 7.56 11.66
N ARG A 165 3.50 8.52 11.79
CA ARG A 165 4.24 8.77 13.04
C ARG A 165 3.83 10.12 13.56
N PHE A 166 3.58 10.22 14.86
CA PHE A 166 3.16 11.47 15.49
C PHE A 166 3.62 11.55 16.93
N TRP A 167 3.74 12.79 17.38
CA TRP A 167 3.90 13.13 18.78
C TRP A 167 2.54 13.35 19.40
N PHE A 168 2.36 12.96 20.65
CA PHE A 168 1.18 13.27 21.44
C PHE A 168 1.58 14.21 22.55
N VAL A 169 0.84 15.29 22.72
CA VAL A 169 0.95 16.17 23.87
C VAL A 169 -0.42 16.28 24.51
N GLY A 170 -0.52 16.09 25.82
CA GLY A 170 -1.81 16.16 26.48
C GLY A 170 -1.80 16.41 27.96
N LEU A 171 -3.01 16.53 28.47
CA LEU A 171 -3.33 16.98 29.82
C LEU A 171 -4.22 15.93 30.50
N PRO A 172 -3.63 14.90 31.14
CA PRO A 172 -4.39 13.99 31.98
C PRO A 172 -4.88 14.71 33.25
N VAL A 173 -6.11 14.40 33.63
CA VAL A 173 -6.85 14.98 34.76
C VAL A 173 -7.29 13.83 35.65
N ALA A 174 -6.76 13.77 36.87
CA ALA A 174 -7.13 12.77 37.87
C ALA A 174 -8.64 12.78 38.17
N LEU A 175 -9.29 11.62 38.07
CA LEU A 175 -10.75 11.45 38.28
C LEU A 175 -11.10 10.94 39.68
N TYR A 176 -10.14 10.86 40.58
CA TYR A 176 -10.34 10.43 41.96
C TYR A 176 -10.50 11.60 42.92
N ASN A 177 -11.17 11.34 44.05
CA ASN A 177 -11.42 12.33 45.09
C ASN A 177 -10.14 12.63 45.88
N ALA A 178 -9.68 13.88 45.77
CA ALA A 178 -8.74 14.54 46.67
C ALA A 178 -9.06 16.05 46.65
N GLY A 179 -8.93 16.73 47.79
CA GLY A 179 -9.46 18.09 48.02
C GLY A 179 -8.84 19.24 47.19
N ASN A 180 -7.96 18.93 46.23
CA ASN A 180 -7.18 19.90 45.47
C ASN A 180 -7.48 19.82 43.96
N THR A 181 -7.04 20.83 43.20
CA THR A 181 -7.12 20.85 41.73
C THR A 181 -6.21 19.77 41.13
N PRO A 182 -6.72 18.92 40.21
CA PRO A 182 -5.90 17.94 39.52
C PRO A 182 -4.94 18.62 38.54
N THR A 183 -3.72 18.09 38.42
CA THR A 183 -2.71 18.53 37.44
C THR A 183 -2.11 17.32 36.75
N GLY A 184 -1.70 17.48 35.49
CA GLY A 184 -1.04 16.40 34.76
C GLY A 184 -0.52 16.82 33.40
N PHE A 185 0.41 16.04 32.89
CA PHE A 185 1.02 16.20 31.58
C PHE A 185 1.34 14.82 30.99
N SER A 186 1.17 14.68 29.68
CA SER A 186 1.57 13.50 28.92
C SER A 186 2.29 13.90 27.64
N LEU A 187 3.40 13.22 27.35
CA LEU A 187 4.12 13.27 26.10
C LEU A 187 4.29 11.85 25.57
N GLY A 188 3.90 11.62 24.33
CA GLY A 188 4.08 10.33 23.69
C GLY A 188 4.66 10.45 22.31
N TYR A 189 5.22 9.36 21.81
CA TYR A 189 5.59 9.19 20.42
C TYR A 189 5.03 7.86 19.92
N GLY A 190 4.37 7.87 18.77
CA GLY A 190 3.70 6.68 18.27
C GLY A 190 3.79 6.50 16.77
N TYR A 191 3.51 5.26 16.39
CA TYR A 191 3.30 4.82 15.03
C TYR A 191 1.90 4.20 14.93
N GLU A 192 1.05 4.74 14.08
CA GLU A 192 -0.29 4.21 13.83
C GLU A 192 -0.36 3.59 12.45
N ALA A 193 -0.84 2.37 12.36
CA ALA A 193 -1.28 1.73 11.13
C ALA A 193 -2.82 1.74 10.97
N GLU A 194 -3.33 1.12 9.90
CA GLU A 194 -4.75 1.19 9.51
C GLU A 194 -5.72 1.00 10.69
N ASN A 195 -5.53 -0.06 11.48
CA ASN A 195 -6.42 -0.42 12.59
C ASN A 195 -5.71 -0.50 13.95
N PHE A 196 -4.43 -0.16 14.04
CA PHE A 196 -3.70 -0.25 15.30
C PHE A 196 -2.69 0.86 15.47
N ARG A 197 -2.33 1.16 16.71
CA ARG A 197 -1.30 2.12 17.06
C ARG A 197 -0.38 1.53 18.09
N ILE A 198 0.92 1.79 17.97
CA ILE A 198 1.93 1.45 18.96
C ILE A 198 2.62 2.74 19.37
N SER A 199 2.71 2.99 20.66
CA SER A 199 3.30 4.22 21.20
C SER A 199 4.17 3.96 22.42
N VAL A 200 5.07 4.90 22.68
CA VAL A 200 5.74 5.06 23.97
C VAL A 200 5.24 6.37 24.56
N THR A 201 4.62 6.30 25.72
CA THR A 201 4.01 7.45 26.39
C THR A 201 4.61 7.62 27.78
N GLY A 202 5.16 8.80 28.04
CA GLY A 202 5.48 9.28 29.38
C GLY A 202 4.36 10.19 29.87
N ALA A 203 3.78 9.90 31.02
CA ALA A 203 2.76 10.78 31.60
C ALA A 203 2.85 10.81 33.12
N GLY A 204 2.38 11.90 33.70
CA GLY A 204 2.20 12.02 35.13
C GLY A 204 1.00 12.87 35.44
N TYR A 205 0.25 12.48 36.46
CA TYR A 205 -0.85 13.27 36.99
C TYR A 205 -0.98 13.07 38.49
N SER A 206 -1.47 14.10 39.16
CA SER A 206 -1.61 14.13 40.59
C SER A 206 -2.81 14.96 41.02
N ARG A 207 -3.29 14.70 42.23
CA ARG A 207 -4.30 15.51 42.89
C ARG A 207 -3.96 15.58 44.37
N GLY A 208 -3.42 16.71 44.80
CA GLY A 208 -2.85 16.84 46.15
C GLY A 208 -1.54 16.05 46.27
N SER A 209 -1.39 15.26 47.33
CA SER A 209 -0.21 14.41 47.58
C SER A 209 -0.27 13.03 46.92
N ASP A 210 -1.35 12.73 46.18
CA ASP A 210 -1.56 11.42 45.55
C ASP A 210 -1.53 11.54 44.02
N GLY A 211 -0.67 10.74 43.39
CA GLY A 211 -0.43 10.80 41.97
C GLY A 211 0.40 9.62 41.47
N VAL A 212 0.48 9.52 40.15
CA VAL A 212 1.23 8.50 39.45
C VAL A 212 2.00 9.16 38.30
N ALA A 213 3.21 8.68 38.07
CA ALA A 213 3.98 8.97 36.87
C ALA A 213 4.38 7.64 36.22
N TYR A 214 4.44 7.59 34.89
CA TYR A 214 4.80 6.37 34.18
C TYR A 214 5.46 6.66 32.84
N VAL A 215 6.20 5.67 32.37
CA VAL A 215 6.63 5.52 30.97
C VAL A 215 6.18 4.13 30.53
N ALA A 216 5.30 4.06 29.54
CA ALA A 216 4.70 2.81 29.08
C ALA A 216 4.83 2.65 27.56
N MET A 217 5.01 1.40 27.14
CA MET A 217 4.78 0.98 25.77
C MET A 217 3.31 0.58 25.66
N GLU A 218 2.59 1.19 24.73
CA GLU A 218 1.15 1.07 24.58
C GLU A 218 0.82 0.59 23.17
N ALA A 219 -0.25 -0.19 23.07
CA ALA A 219 -0.89 -0.54 21.83
C ALA A 219 -2.38 -0.19 21.89
N ALA A 220 -2.92 0.39 20.82
CA ALA A 220 -4.34 0.70 20.70
C ALA A 220 -4.92 0.08 19.43
N TRP A 221 -6.15 -0.39 19.52
CA TRP A 221 -6.96 -0.84 18.40
C TRP A 221 -7.96 0.26 18.02
N ILE A 222 -8.04 0.54 16.73
CA ILE A 222 -8.83 1.63 16.15
C ILE A 222 -9.71 1.03 15.04
N PRO A 223 -10.99 0.74 15.29
CA PRO A 223 -11.83 -0.04 14.38
C PRO A 223 -12.23 0.68 13.09
N PHE A 224 -12.27 2.03 13.06
CA PHE A 224 -12.82 2.76 11.91
C PHE A 224 -11.79 3.69 11.27
N ALA A 225 -11.66 3.61 9.94
CA ALA A 225 -10.82 4.48 9.11
C ALA A 225 -11.51 5.81 8.74
N THR A 226 -12.31 6.37 9.65
CA THR A 226 -13.09 7.61 9.47
C THR A 226 -12.45 8.78 10.21
N GLU A 227 -12.92 10.02 9.96
CA GLU A 227 -12.41 11.23 10.62
C GLU A 227 -12.53 11.18 12.15
N ILE A 228 -13.61 10.56 12.62
CA ILE A 228 -13.85 10.30 14.03
C ILE A 228 -13.83 8.79 14.22
N SER A 229 -13.02 8.29 15.14
CA SER A 229 -12.98 6.87 15.48
C SER A 229 -12.87 6.67 16.99
N PRO A 230 -13.64 5.74 17.59
CA PRO A 230 -13.31 5.23 18.91
C PRO A 230 -11.99 4.48 18.86
N TYR A 231 -11.37 4.31 20.01
CA TYR A 231 -10.25 3.41 20.19
C TYR A 231 -10.24 2.84 21.60
N ILE A 232 -9.61 1.69 21.74
CA ILE A 232 -9.29 1.07 23.02
C ILE A 232 -7.85 0.58 22.96
N GLY A 233 -7.10 0.83 24.03
CA GLY A 233 -5.70 0.49 24.09
C GLY A 233 -5.26 0.13 25.50
N GLY A 234 -4.03 -0.34 25.57
CA GLY A 234 -3.37 -0.62 26.82
C GLY A 234 -1.91 -0.90 26.60
N GLY A 235 -1.17 -0.89 27.70
CA GLY A 235 0.27 -0.97 27.69
C GLY A 235 0.82 -1.37 29.03
N PHE A 236 2.13 -1.56 29.04
CA PHE A 236 2.87 -1.84 30.26
C PHE A 236 4.18 -1.07 30.24
N GLY A 237 4.71 -0.83 31.43
CA GLY A 237 5.99 -0.16 31.58
C GLY A 237 6.32 0.13 33.02
N TYR A 238 7.17 1.11 33.23
CA TYR A 238 7.60 1.51 34.56
C TYR A 238 6.68 2.62 35.07
N MET A 239 6.20 2.47 36.30
CA MET A 239 5.37 3.43 37.00
C MET A 239 5.97 3.77 38.35
N GLY A 240 5.74 4.99 38.81
CA GLY A 240 6.05 5.48 40.14
C GLY A 240 4.80 6.05 40.79
N ALA A 241 4.50 5.60 42.00
CA ALA A 241 3.39 6.09 42.81
C ALA A 241 3.78 5.96 44.29
N GLY A 242 3.47 6.97 45.09
CA GLY A 242 3.66 6.92 46.54
C GLY A 242 5.08 6.66 47.03
N GLY A 243 6.08 7.25 46.38
CA GLY A 243 7.50 7.03 46.72
C GLY A 243 8.06 5.68 46.26
N HIS A 244 7.22 4.81 45.69
CA HIS A 244 7.60 3.50 45.18
C HIS A 244 7.60 3.50 43.65
N GLY A 245 8.35 2.59 43.05
CA GLY A 245 8.37 2.42 41.61
C GLY A 245 8.58 0.97 41.20
N GLY A 246 7.99 0.60 40.08
CA GLY A 246 8.00 -0.77 39.59
C GLY A 246 7.21 -0.90 38.29
N LEU A 247 6.91 -2.14 37.92
CA LEU A 247 6.09 -2.41 36.74
C LEU A 247 4.62 -2.06 36.99
N GLY A 248 3.94 -1.60 35.94
CA GLY A 248 2.51 -1.37 35.95
C GLY A 248 1.92 -1.40 34.55
N GLY A 249 0.59 -1.38 34.48
CA GLY A 249 -0.18 -1.39 33.24
C GLY A 249 -1.02 -0.13 33.07
N VAL A 250 -1.16 0.33 31.83
CA VAL A 250 -2.11 1.37 31.44
C VAL A 250 -3.21 0.72 30.61
N ILE A 251 -4.46 1.12 30.83
CA ILE A 251 -5.58 0.82 29.94
C ILE A 251 -6.20 2.16 29.57
N GLU A 252 -6.48 2.39 28.29
CA GLU A 252 -7.11 3.61 27.80
C GLU A 252 -8.23 3.32 26.82
N GLY A 253 -9.22 4.21 26.78
CA GLY A 253 -10.30 4.17 25.82
C GLY A 253 -10.82 5.58 25.56
N GLY A 254 -11.15 5.86 24.31
CA GLY A 254 -11.55 7.21 23.94
C GLY A 254 -12.04 7.34 22.51
N LEU A 255 -12.15 8.59 22.08
CA LEU A 255 -12.48 9.02 20.73
C LEU A 255 -11.31 9.84 20.19
N GLU A 256 -10.97 9.60 18.93
CA GLU A 256 -10.04 10.38 18.13
C GLU A 256 -10.82 11.13 17.06
N ALA A 257 -10.55 12.43 16.91
CA ALA A 257 -11.13 13.31 15.92
C ALA A 257 -10.03 13.89 15.00
N PHE A 258 -10.42 14.23 13.78
CA PHE A 258 -9.53 14.70 12.72
C PHE A 258 -8.45 13.68 12.31
N ARG A 259 -8.74 12.38 12.42
CA ARG A 259 -7.80 11.28 12.13
C ARG A 259 -7.20 11.34 10.72
N LEU A 260 -7.92 11.90 9.75
CA LEU A 260 -7.47 12.04 8.36
C LEU A 260 -6.63 13.30 8.09
N HIS A 261 -6.33 14.10 9.12
CA HIS A 261 -5.58 15.34 9.02
C HIS A 261 -4.23 15.24 9.74
N GLY A 262 -3.30 16.15 9.41
CA GLY A 262 -1.98 16.21 10.05
C GLY A 262 -1.98 16.71 11.50
N VAL A 263 -3.13 17.11 12.03
CA VAL A 263 -3.33 17.41 13.46
C VAL A 263 -4.59 16.70 13.92
N ARG A 264 -4.52 16.04 15.07
CA ARG A 264 -5.59 15.20 15.61
C ARG A 264 -5.86 15.52 17.06
N ALA A 265 -7.09 15.27 17.50
CA ALA A 265 -7.50 15.45 18.90
C ALA A 265 -8.01 14.12 19.47
N LEU A 266 -7.49 13.73 20.63
CA LEU A 266 -7.91 12.54 21.35
C LEU A 266 -8.54 12.96 22.67
N LEU A 267 -9.72 12.43 22.95
CA LEU A 267 -10.44 12.59 24.20
C LEU A 267 -10.72 11.21 24.77
N GLY A 268 -10.40 10.98 26.05
CA GLY A 268 -10.63 9.66 26.61
C GLY A 268 -10.45 9.56 28.11
N VAL A 269 -10.52 8.32 28.58
CA VAL A 269 -10.25 7.91 29.95
C VAL A 269 -9.13 6.88 29.96
N GLN A 270 -8.33 6.91 31.01
CA GLN A 270 -7.26 5.96 31.27
C GLN A 270 -7.28 5.47 32.71
N LEU A 271 -6.80 4.25 32.90
CA LEU A 271 -6.56 3.61 34.18
C LEU A 271 -5.09 3.22 34.23
N ALA A 272 -4.33 3.75 35.18
CA ALA A 272 -2.99 3.28 35.49
C ALA A 272 -3.04 2.34 36.71
N VAL A 273 -2.43 1.16 36.58
CA VAL A 273 -2.49 0.07 37.56
C VAL A 273 -1.05 -0.32 37.91
N PRO A 274 -0.54 0.14 39.07
CA PRO A 274 0.74 -0.33 39.61
C PRO A 274 0.65 -1.83 39.95
N PHE A 275 1.68 -2.61 39.62
CA PHE A 275 1.81 -4.02 40.03
C PHE A 275 2.71 -4.19 41.27
N PHE A 276 3.07 -3.08 41.91
CA PHE A 276 3.85 -3.03 43.13
C PHE A 276 3.00 -2.47 44.27
N ASP A 277 3.43 -2.76 45.50
CA ASP A 277 2.82 -2.16 46.67
C ASP A 277 3.13 -0.66 46.70
N THR A 278 2.07 0.14 46.69
CA THR A 278 2.18 1.60 46.73
C THR A 278 2.08 2.12 48.16
N GLN A 279 1.86 1.25 49.16
CA GLN A 279 1.75 1.65 50.56
C GLN A 279 3.12 1.90 51.19
N GLU A 280 3.30 3.10 51.71
CA GLU A 280 4.43 3.40 52.61
C GLU A 280 4.02 3.11 54.05
N ASN A 281 4.56 2.04 54.63
CA ASN A 281 4.31 1.67 56.02
C ASN A 281 5.32 2.38 56.93
N SER A 282 5.11 3.67 57.18
CA SER A 282 5.83 4.37 58.26
C SER A 282 5.03 4.18 59.56
N GLY A 283 5.66 3.62 60.61
CA GLY A 283 5.02 2.98 61.77
C GLY A 283 4.06 3.80 62.66
N VAL A 284 3.61 4.98 62.22
CA VAL A 284 2.57 5.81 62.87
C VAL A 284 1.53 6.35 61.87
N THR A 285 1.81 6.38 60.57
CA THR A 285 0.87 6.82 59.52
C THR A 285 1.13 6.09 58.20
N ALA A 286 0.14 5.36 57.69
CA ALA A 286 0.15 4.87 56.32
C ALA A 286 -0.37 5.99 55.40
N ILE A 287 0.46 6.47 54.46
CA ILE A 287 -0.05 7.29 53.36
C ILE A 287 -0.67 6.29 52.37
N ALA A 288 -2.00 6.17 52.40
CA ALA A 288 -2.72 5.25 51.55
C ALA A 288 -2.62 5.71 50.09
N HIS A 289 -1.81 5.01 49.30
CA HIS A 289 -1.81 5.13 47.85
C HIS A 289 -2.76 4.10 47.22
N ARG A 290 -3.14 4.33 45.95
CA ARG A 290 -4.23 3.61 45.30
C ARG A 290 -3.71 2.40 44.53
N GLY A 291 -4.54 1.36 44.45
CA GLY A 291 -4.29 0.24 43.54
C GLY A 291 -4.62 0.55 42.07
N VAL A 292 -5.41 1.60 41.81
CA VAL A 292 -5.76 2.09 40.47
C VAL A 292 -5.85 3.60 40.48
N TYR A 293 -5.27 4.22 39.46
CA TYR A 293 -5.27 5.65 39.22
C TYR A 293 -6.10 5.97 37.96
N PRO A 294 -7.36 6.41 38.10
CA PRO A 294 -8.16 6.84 36.95
C PRO A 294 -7.88 8.29 36.57
N ALA A 295 -7.79 8.57 35.27
CA ALA A 295 -7.69 9.92 34.72
C ALA A 295 -8.54 10.06 33.44
N GLY A 296 -9.09 11.24 33.21
CA GLY A 296 -9.57 11.68 31.90
C GLY A 296 -8.46 12.43 31.19
N PHE A 297 -8.46 12.51 29.87
CA PHE A 297 -7.42 13.28 29.16
C PHE A 297 -7.95 13.92 27.89
N VAL A 298 -7.24 14.99 27.52
CA VAL A 298 -7.24 15.56 26.17
C VAL A 298 -5.81 15.50 25.66
N ARG A 299 -5.59 14.95 24.47
CA ARG A 299 -4.28 14.92 23.79
C ARG A 299 -4.42 15.48 22.37
N LEU A 300 -3.40 16.19 21.92
CA LEU A 300 -3.22 16.61 20.54
C LEU A 300 -2.11 15.77 19.93
N ALA A 301 -2.31 15.31 18.69
CA ALA A 301 -1.31 14.59 17.92
C ALA A 301 -0.95 15.31 16.62
N PHE A 302 0.35 15.33 16.28
CA PHE A 302 0.91 16.02 15.09
C PHE A 302 2.27 15.43 14.68
#